data_AF-A0A2V9IL07-F1
#
_entry.id   AF-A0A2V9IL07-F1
#
_cell.length_a   1.000
_cell.length_b   1.000
_cell.length_c   1.000
_cell.angle_alpha   90.00
_cell.angle_beta   90.00
_cell.angle_gamma   90.00
#
_symmetry.space_group_name_H-M   'P 1'
#
loop_
_entity.id
_entity.type
_entity.pdbx_description
1 polymer ?
#
loop_
_entity_poly.entity_id
_entity_poly.type
_entity_poly.pdbx_seq_one_letter_code
_entity_poly.pdbx_strand_id
1 'polypeptide(L)'
;MALTSIQRRVCRLIAENRISSGESYVAGGVALNELISAPRISRDIDLFHDTEEALEATWAADRALMEKDGFEIRVVRERSSFVEAEVSRDGDTVVIQWTRDSAFRFFPLIRHEEFGLTLHPFDVATNKVLALVGRLEVRDWIDVINCDERIQPLGYLAWAAIGKDPGFSPEAILEHAGRSGRYSADEVSELAFEGEPPDAKELSRKWHAILDAARQVIAALPGDQAGSCVITTAGELYRGDVSELRDALKRGDICFHTGRIRGAFPVVLE
;
A
#
# COMPACT_ATOMS: atom_id res chain seq x y z
N MET A 1 15.56 -9.97 -1.03
CA MET A 1 14.63 -9.24 -1.92
C MET A 1 13.24 -9.78 -1.68
N ALA A 2 12.25 -8.89 -1.55
CA ALA A 2 10.86 -9.24 -1.20
C ALA A 2 10.15 -10.03 -2.31
N LEU A 3 10.54 -9.84 -3.57
CA LEU A 3 10.02 -10.58 -4.72
C LEU A 3 10.70 -11.95 -4.91
N THR A 4 9.87 -13.00 -5.03
CA THR A 4 10.32 -14.33 -5.48
C THR A 4 10.77 -14.31 -6.95
N SER A 5 11.45 -15.37 -7.40
CA SER A 5 11.89 -15.55 -8.80
C SER A 5 10.72 -15.44 -9.79
N ILE A 6 9.65 -16.18 -9.54
CA ILE A 6 8.46 -16.20 -10.40
C ILE A 6 7.72 -14.85 -10.37
N GLN A 7 7.58 -14.22 -9.20
CA GLN A 7 6.95 -12.90 -9.10
C GLN A 7 7.70 -11.87 -9.92
N ARG A 8 9.03 -11.82 -9.79
CA ARG A 8 9.88 -10.91 -10.56
C ARG A 8 9.76 -11.17 -12.05
N ARG A 9 9.80 -12.44 -12.47
CA ARG A 9 9.70 -12.84 -13.88
C ARG A 9 8.37 -12.40 -14.49
N VAL A 10 7.26 -12.66 -13.79
CA VAL A 10 5.94 -12.24 -14.25
C VAL A 10 5.87 -10.71 -14.27
N CYS A 11 6.14 -10.02 -13.17
CA CYS A 11 6.07 -8.55 -13.12
C CYS A 11 6.84 -7.87 -14.25
N ARG A 12 8.09 -8.29 -14.52
CA ARG A 12 8.90 -7.77 -15.63
C ARG A 12 8.29 -8.05 -17.01
N LEU A 13 7.73 -9.24 -17.22
CA LEU A 13 7.12 -9.63 -18.49
C LEU A 13 5.97 -8.69 -18.85
N ILE A 14 5.12 -8.36 -17.89
CA ILE A 14 3.91 -7.54 -18.09
C ILE A 14 4.14 -6.04 -17.76
N ALA A 15 5.35 -5.63 -17.38
CA ALA A 15 5.68 -4.25 -17.00
C ALA A 15 5.41 -3.23 -18.13
N GLU A 16 5.78 -3.55 -19.37
CA GLU A 16 5.60 -2.61 -20.49
C GLU A 16 4.12 -2.33 -20.77
N ASN A 17 3.25 -3.34 -20.65
CA ASN A 17 1.80 -3.17 -20.81
C ASN A 17 1.25 -2.10 -19.86
N ARG A 18 1.81 -2.01 -18.64
CA ARG A 18 1.41 -1.04 -17.62
C ARG A 18 1.86 0.35 -18.00
N ILE A 19 3.11 0.50 -18.41
CA ILE A 19 3.66 1.79 -18.86
C ILE A 19 2.86 2.30 -20.07
N SER A 20 2.57 1.44 -21.05
CA SER A 20 1.88 1.83 -22.28
C SER A 20 0.41 2.17 -22.08
N SER A 21 -0.28 1.46 -21.17
CA SER A 21 -1.69 1.72 -20.89
C SER A 21 -1.87 2.92 -19.96
N GLY A 22 -1.03 3.06 -18.93
CA GLY A 22 -1.19 4.06 -17.88
C GLY A 22 -2.41 3.84 -16.96
N GLU A 23 -3.12 2.73 -17.13
CA GLU A 23 -4.40 2.44 -16.47
C GLU A 23 -4.38 1.15 -15.64
N SER A 24 -3.23 0.47 -15.60
CA SER A 24 -2.95 -0.70 -14.77
C SER A 24 -1.64 -0.50 -14.01
N TYR A 25 -1.56 -0.96 -12.77
CA TYR A 25 -0.38 -0.82 -11.91
C TYR A 25 -0.30 -1.88 -10.83
N VAL A 26 0.92 -2.26 -10.44
CA VAL A 26 1.16 -3.20 -9.33
C VAL A 26 0.91 -2.49 -8.00
N ALA A 27 0.16 -3.12 -7.10
CA ALA A 27 -0.20 -2.58 -5.81
C ALA A 27 -0.03 -3.64 -4.70
N GLY A 28 -0.70 -3.41 -3.57
CA GLY A 28 -0.81 -4.39 -2.50
C GLY A 28 0.50 -4.71 -1.78
N GLY A 29 0.55 -5.92 -1.20
CA GLY A 29 1.66 -6.34 -0.34
C GLY A 29 3.00 -6.48 -1.08
N VAL A 30 2.98 -6.99 -2.31
CA VAL A 30 4.19 -7.09 -3.15
C VAL A 30 4.79 -5.71 -3.41
N ALA A 31 3.97 -4.75 -3.87
CA ALA A 31 4.46 -3.41 -4.16
C ALA A 31 5.01 -2.75 -2.90
N LEU A 32 4.29 -2.82 -1.79
CA LEU A 32 4.73 -2.23 -0.53
C LEU A 32 6.11 -2.75 -0.13
N ASN A 33 6.24 -4.08 -0.04
CA ASN A 33 7.41 -4.70 0.55
C ASN A 33 8.65 -4.50 -0.31
N GLU A 34 8.51 -4.46 -1.63
CA GLU A 34 9.61 -4.10 -2.53
C GLU A 34 9.99 -2.62 -2.37
N LEU A 35 9.01 -1.70 -2.40
CA LEU A 35 9.25 -0.25 -2.34
C LEU A 35 9.96 0.20 -1.05
N ILE A 36 9.66 -0.45 0.08
CA ILE A 36 10.29 -0.13 1.37
C ILE A 36 11.32 -1.15 1.82
N SER A 37 11.64 -2.15 1.00
CA SER A 37 12.54 -3.26 1.35
C SER A 37 12.14 -3.97 2.66
N ALA A 38 10.84 -4.16 2.88
CA ALA A 38 10.33 -4.87 4.06
C ALA A 38 10.62 -6.38 3.96
N PRO A 39 10.86 -7.06 5.10
CA PRO A 39 11.25 -8.47 5.09
C PRO A 39 10.11 -9.43 4.75
N ARG A 40 8.84 -9.03 4.89
CA ARG A 40 7.71 -9.92 4.60
C ARG A 40 7.64 -10.22 3.10
N ILE A 41 7.46 -11.49 2.76
CA ILE A 41 7.22 -11.94 1.38
C ILE A 41 5.71 -12.06 1.19
N SER A 42 5.15 -11.32 0.23
CA SER A 42 3.72 -11.49 -0.12
C SER A 42 3.54 -12.69 -1.04
N ARG A 43 2.38 -13.34 -0.95
CA ARG A 43 2.08 -14.57 -1.71
C ARG A 43 1.43 -14.28 -3.07
N ASP A 44 0.85 -13.10 -3.20
CA ASP A 44 -0.03 -12.64 -4.26
C ASP A 44 0.52 -11.38 -4.93
N ILE A 45 0.27 -11.23 -6.24
CA ILE A 45 0.49 -9.97 -6.97
C ILE A 45 -0.86 -9.31 -7.19
N ASP A 46 -1.00 -8.07 -6.70
CA ASP A 46 -2.19 -7.24 -6.92
C ASP A 46 -1.97 -6.29 -8.10
N LEU A 47 -2.85 -6.33 -9.09
CA LEU A 47 -2.90 -5.44 -10.25
C LEU A 47 -4.18 -4.62 -10.22
N PHE A 48 -4.05 -3.31 -10.00
CA PHE A 48 -5.19 -2.41 -9.86
C PHE A 48 -5.46 -1.65 -11.14
N HIS A 49 -6.75 -1.40 -11.41
CA HIS A 49 -7.24 -0.73 -12.59
C HIS A 49 -8.23 0.36 -12.21
N ASP A 50 -8.14 1.51 -12.88
CA ASP A 50 -9.01 2.66 -12.61
C ASP A 50 -10.46 2.42 -13.11
N THR A 51 -10.66 1.53 -14.11
CA THR A 51 -11.97 1.18 -14.68
C THR A 51 -12.13 -0.32 -14.96
N GLU A 52 -13.37 -0.78 -15.19
CA GLU A 52 -13.67 -2.17 -15.54
C GLU A 52 -13.14 -2.52 -16.94
N GLU A 53 -13.27 -1.60 -17.89
CA GLU A 53 -12.81 -1.80 -19.27
C GLU A 53 -11.28 -1.95 -19.33
N ALA A 54 -10.55 -1.16 -18.53
CA ALA A 54 -9.10 -1.28 -18.42
C ALA A 54 -8.69 -2.63 -17.84
N LEU A 55 -9.45 -3.15 -16.85
CA LEU A 55 -9.22 -4.47 -16.27
C LEU A 55 -9.44 -5.57 -17.31
N GLU A 56 -10.57 -5.56 -18.02
CA GLU A 56 -10.89 -6.58 -19.02
C GLU A 56 -9.84 -6.61 -20.15
N ALA A 57 -9.46 -5.44 -20.66
CA ALA A 57 -8.44 -5.32 -21.69
C ALA A 57 -7.07 -5.79 -21.20
N THR A 58 -6.67 -5.42 -19.97
CA THR A 58 -5.38 -5.80 -19.39
C THR A 58 -5.33 -7.30 -19.09
N TRP A 59 -6.40 -7.87 -18.55
CA TRP A 59 -6.49 -9.31 -18.30
C TRP A 59 -6.29 -10.12 -19.58
N ALA A 60 -7.00 -9.76 -20.66
CA ALA A 60 -6.86 -10.43 -21.95
C ALA A 60 -5.43 -10.33 -22.52
N ALA A 61 -4.83 -9.15 -22.44
CA ALA A 61 -3.47 -8.90 -22.93
C ALA A 61 -2.40 -9.63 -22.11
N ASP A 62 -2.47 -9.55 -20.78
CA ASP A 62 -1.54 -10.19 -19.87
C ASP A 62 -1.62 -11.72 -19.98
N ARG A 63 -2.83 -12.28 -20.05
CA ARG A 63 -3.04 -13.72 -20.24
C ARG A 63 -2.37 -14.21 -21.52
N ALA A 64 -2.65 -13.56 -22.65
CA ALA A 64 -2.08 -13.94 -23.94
C ALA A 64 -0.54 -13.82 -23.95
N LEU A 65 0.00 -12.78 -23.31
CA LEU A 65 1.45 -12.58 -23.19
C LEU A 65 2.11 -13.66 -22.34
N MET A 66 1.52 -13.98 -21.18
CA MET A 66 2.03 -15.01 -20.27
C MET A 66 1.94 -16.41 -20.90
N GLU A 67 0.83 -16.78 -21.55
CA GLU A 67 0.69 -18.05 -22.27
C GLU A 67 1.75 -18.17 -23.39
N LYS A 68 1.99 -17.09 -24.15
CA LYS A 68 3.03 -17.04 -25.19
C LYS A 68 4.44 -17.21 -24.62
N ASP A 69 4.70 -16.68 -23.44
CA ASP A 69 5.99 -16.83 -22.76
C ASP A 69 6.15 -18.22 -22.11
N GLY A 70 5.11 -19.07 -22.14
CA GLY A 70 5.13 -20.44 -21.65
C GLY A 70 4.71 -20.62 -20.20
N PHE A 71 3.95 -19.66 -19.64
CA PHE A 71 3.27 -19.86 -18.37
C PHE A 71 1.97 -20.64 -18.56
N GLU A 72 1.68 -21.50 -17.59
CA GLU A 72 0.37 -22.12 -17.44
C GLU A 72 -0.50 -21.21 -16.57
N ILE A 73 -1.74 -20.98 -17.00
CA ILE A 73 -2.68 -20.09 -16.31
C ILE A 73 -3.94 -20.86 -15.98
N ARG A 74 -4.27 -20.90 -14.69
CA ARG A 74 -5.54 -21.43 -14.18
C ARG A 74 -6.35 -20.32 -13.57
N VAL A 75 -7.46 -19.96 -14.21
CA VAL A 75 -8.42 -19.01 -13.65
C VAL A 75 -9.10 -19.64 -12.43
N VAL A 76 -8.98 -18.97 -11.28
CA VAL A 76 -9.58 -19.40 -10.01
C VAL A 76 -10.94 -18.73 -9.82
N ARG A 77 -11.02 -17.42 -10.11
CA ARG A 77 -12.25 -16.63 -10.00
C ARG A 77 -12.30 -15.55 -11.07
N GLU A 78 -13.45 -15.40 -11.71
CA GLU A 78 -13.71 -14.35 -12.69
C GLU A 78 -15.10 -13.75 -12.45
N ARG A 79 -15.15 -12.43 -12.25
CA ARG A 79 -16.32 -11.62 -11.96
C ARG A 79 -16.16 -10.26 -12.66
N SER A 80 -17.26 -9.53 -12.84
CA SER A 80 -17.14 -8.09 -13.16
C SER A 80 -16.28 -7.41 -12.08
N SER A 81 -15.37 -6.54 -12.50
CA SER A 81 -14.38 -5.85 -11.65
C SER A 81 -13.30 -6.72 -10.96
N PHE A 82 -13.23 -8.04 -11.18
CA PHE A 82 -12.23 -8.89 -10.51
C PHE A 82 -11.90 -10.18 -11.25
N VAL A 83 -10.61 -10.44 -11.44
CA VAL A 83 -10.06 -11.72 -11.92
C VAL A 83 -8.95 -12.19 -10.99
N GLU A 84 -8.96 -13.47 -10.65
CA GLU A 84 -7.89 -14.15 -9.93
C GLU A 84 -7.47 -15.39 -10.72
N ALA A 85 -6.16 -15.51 -10.94
CA ALA A 85 -5.57 -16.65 -11.61
C ALA A 85 -4.30 -17.11 -10.90
N GLU A 86 -4.08 -18.42 -10.93
CA GLU A 86 -2.79 -19.02 -10.63
C GLU A 86 -1.96 -19.06 -11.90
N VAL A 87 -0.75 -18.53 -11.82
CA VAL A 87 0.23 -18.49 -12.90
C VAL A 87 1.41 -19.35 -12.48
N SER A 88 1.69 -20.40 -13.25
CA SER A 88 2.72 -21.38 -12.91
C SER A 88 3.72 -21.60 -14.05
N ARG A 89 4.97 -21.88 -13.68
CA ARG A 89 6.03 -22.24 -14.60
C ARG A 89 7.19 -22.90 -13.87
N ASP A 90 7.77 -23.93 -14.47
CA ASP A 90 8.96 -24.64 -13.94
C ASP A 90 8.76 -25.16 -12.50
N GLY A 91 7.52 -25.46 -12.10
CA GLY A 91 7.16 -25.94 -10.76
C GLY A 91 6.88 -24.83 -9.73
N ASP A 92 7.17 -23.57 -10.06
CA ASP A 92 6.80 -22.41 -9.25
C ASP A 92 5.39 -21.92 -9.60
N THR A 93 4.65 -21.41 -8.62
CA THR A 93 3.30 -20.84 -8.79
C THR A 93 3.17 -19.51 -8.06
N VAL A 94 2.46 -18.56 -8.67
CA VAL A 94 2.05 -17.30 -8.04
C VAL A 94 0.57 -17.03 -8.32
N VAL A 95 -0.12 -16.47 -7.32
CA VAL A 95 -1.49 -15.96 -7.50
C VAL A 95 -1.43 -14.51 -7.94
N ILE A 96 -2.20 -14.16 -8.96
CA ILE A 96 -2.32 -12.79 -9.46
C ILE A 96 -3.78 -12.38 -9.45
N GLN A 97 -4.05 -11.19 -8.93
CA GLN A 97 -5.38 -10.60 -8.84
C GLN A 97 -5.42 -9.32 -9.67
N TRP A 98 -6.27 -9.29 -10.69
CA TRP A 98 -6.66 -8.06 -11.39
C TRP A 98 -7.92 -7.55 -10.72
N THR A 99 -7.86 -6.36 -10.14
CA THR A 99 -8.96 -5.75 -9.38
C THR A 99 -9.23 -4.36 -9.91
N ARG A 100 -10.50 -4.01 -10.12
CA ARG A 100 -10.90 -2.63 -10.32
C ARG A 100 -10.87 -1.93 -8.97
N ASP A 101 -10.13 -0.84 -8.87
CA ASP A 101 -9.99 -0.05 -7.65
C ASP A 101 -10.34 1.43 -7.90
N SER A 102 -10.41 2.22 -6.85
CA SER A 102 -10.58 3.67 -6.96
C SER A 102 -9.37 4.30 -7.67
N ALA A 103 -9.64 5.15 -8.66
CA ALA A 103 -8.61 5.99 -9.26
C ALA A 103 -8.13 7.13 -8.34
N PHE A 104 -8.73 7.29 -7.15
CA PHE A 104 -8.33 8.31 -6.20
C PHE A 104 -7.00 7.95 -5.54
N ARG A 105 -6.02 8.84 -5.65
CA ARG A 105 -4.70 8.71 -5.04
C ARG A 105 -4.14 10.08 -4.68
N PHE A 106 -3.19 10.12 -3.77
CA PHE A 106 -2.51 11.35 -3.38
C PHE A 106 -1.49 11.75 -4.43
N PHE A 107 -0.65 10.81 -4.83
CA PHE A 107 0.42 11.04 -5.78
C PHE A 107 0.13 10.32 -7.11
N PRO A 108 0.71 10.80 -8.23
CA PRO A 108 0.68 10.06 -9.49
C PRO A 108 1.33 8.69 -9.34
N LEU A 109 1.02 7.78 -10.28
CA LEU A 109 1.74 6.51 -10.39
C LEU A 109 3.23 6.77 -10.61
N ILE A 110 4.06 5.93 -10.01
CA ILE A 110 5.51 5.96 -10.19
C ILE A 110 5.95 4.82 -11.09
N ARG A 111 7.03 5.05 -11.86
CA ARG A 111 7.67 3.99 -12.62
C ARG A 111 8.55 3.16 -11.70
N HIS A 112 8.56 1.85 -11.91
CA HIS A 112 9.41 0.93 -11.17
C HIS A 112 9.98 -0.12 -12.10
N GLU A 113 11.26 -0.45 -11.95
CA GLU A 113 11.99 -1.35 -12.86
C GLU A 113 11.32 -2.72 -12.98
N GLU A 114 10.84 -3.26 -11.85
CA GLU A 114 10.18 -4.57 -11.82
C GLU A 114 8.72 -4.53 -12.25
N PHE A 115 8.02 -3.42 -12.00
CA PHE A 115 6.55 -3.39 -12.06
C PHE A 115 6.00 -2.65 -13.28
N GLY A 116 6.84 -1.87 -13.96
CA GLY A 116 6.40 -0.88 -14.93
C GLY A 116 5.80 0.33 -14.23
N LEU A 117 4.58 0.19 -13.71
CA LEU A 117 3.90 1.19 -12.88
C LEU A 117 3.48 0.62 -11.53
N THR A 118 3.59 1.44 -10.48
CA THR A 118 3.08 1.16 -9.14
C THR A 118 2.57 2.44 -8.46
N LEU A 119 1.83 2.28 -7.38
CA LEU A 119 1.41 3.40 -6.54
C LEU A 119 2.63 4.02 -5.84
N HIS A 120 2.57 5.33 -5.58
CA HIS A 120 3.51 5.97 -4.67
C HIS A 120 3.48 5.27 -3.29
N PRO A 121 4.61 5.10 -2.57
CA PRO A 121 4.64 4.38 -1.30
C PRO A 121 3.60 4.86 -0.28
N PHE A 122 3.38 6.17 -0.21
CA PHE A 122 2.32 6.76 0.63
C PHE A 122 0.91 6.27 0.28
N ASP A 123 0.60 6.12 -1.00
CA ASP A 123 -0.69 5.63 -1.47
C ASP A 123 -0.87 4.14 -1.12
N VAL A 124 0.19 3.34 -1.23
CA VAL A 124 0.17 1.93 -0.79
C VAL A 124 -0.03 1.84 0.73
N ALA A 125 0.66 2.68 1.50
CA ALA A 125 0.57 2.71 2.96
C ALA A 125 -0.83 3.10 3.46
N THR A 126 -1.45 4.12 2.86
CA THR A 126 -2.82 4.52 3.21
C THR A 126 -3.84 3.44 2.85
N ASN A 127 -3.67 2.75 1.71
CA ASN A 127 -4.49 1.59 1.35
C ASN A 127 -4.33 0.45 2.39
N LYS A 128 -3.13 0.27 2.94
CA LYS A 128 -2.86 -0.72 3.98
C LYS A 128 -3.48 -0.38 5.33
N VAL A 129 -3.52 0.89 5.70
CA VAL A 129 -4.26 1.35 6.89
C VAL A 129 -5.75 1.05 6.75
N LEU A 130 -6.33 1.30 5.57
CA LEU A 130 -7.75 0.96 5.31
C LEU A 130 -8.00 -0.54 5.28
N ALA A 131 -7.10 -1.33 4.68
CA ALA A 131 -7.18 -2.78 4.69
C ALA A 131 -7.12 -3.37 6.10
N LEU A 132 -6.21 -2.85 6.94
CA LEU A 132 -6.06 -3.26 8.33
C LEU A 132 -7.39 -3.13 9.10
N VAL A 133 -8.08 -2.00 8.98
CA VAL A 133 -9.36 -1.78 9.70
C VAL A 133 -10.54 -2.53 9.07
N GLY A 134 -10.46 -2.89 7.78
CA GLY A 134 -11.52 -3.59 7.08
C GLY A 134 -11.49 -5.12 7.20
N ARG A 135 -10.30 -5.73 7.41
CA ARG A 135 -10.13 -7.20 7.35
C ARG A 135 -9.47 -7.81 8.59
N LEU A 136 -8.70 -7.02 9.35
CA LEU A 136 -8.01 -7.45 10.57
C LEU A 136 -7.01 -8.61 10.36
N GLU A 137 -6.27 -8.62 9.26
CA GLU A 137 -5.28 -9.67 8.98
C GLU A 137 -3.89 -9.33 9.56
N VAL A 138 -3.19 -10.34 10.09
CA VAL A 138 -1.84 -10.20 10.67
C VAL A 138 -0.83 -9.58 9.68
N ARG A 139 -0.97 -9.83 8.38
CA ARG A 139 -0.11 -9.22 7.35
C ARG A 139 -0.26 -7.71 7.26
N ASP A 140 -1.48 -7.18 7.37
CA ASP A 140 -1.73 -5.75 7.29
C ASP A 140 -1.22 -5.05 8.55
N TRP A 141 -1.28 -5.71 9.70
CA TRP A 141 -0.70 -5.18 10.94
C TRP A 141 0.82 -5.02 10.84
N ILE A 142 1.53 -6.05 10.36
CA ILE A 142 2.98 -5.98 10.13
C ILE A 142 3.31 -4.94 9.06
N ASP A 143 2.55 -4.89 7.97
CA ASP A 143 2.75 -3.91 6.90
C ASP A 143 2.63 -2.49 7.44
N VAL A 144 1.60 -2.18 8.24
CA VAL A 144 1.39 -0.86 8.82
C VAL A 144 2.50 -0.48 9.80
N ILE A 145 3.01 -1.42 10.61
CA ILE A 145 4.20 -1.19 11.45
C ILE A 145 5.41 -0.80 10.58
N ASN A 146 5.65 -1.51 9.48
CA ASN A 146 6.74 -1.16 8.56
C ASN A 146 6.50 0.19 7.86
N CYS A 147 5.24 0.55 7.54
CA CYS A 147 4.90 1.84 6.98
C CYS A 147 5.18 2.99 7.95
N ASP A 148 4.85 2.83 9.23
CA ASP A 148 5.16 3.80 10.29
C ASP A 148 6.68 4.05 10.34
N GLU A 149 7.46 2.96 10.39
CA GLU A 149 8.92 3.02 10.47
C GLU A 149 9.57 3.61 9.21
N ARG A 150 9.04 3.36 8.00
CA ARG A 150 9.77 3.61 6.74
C ARG A 150 9.14 4.64 5.80
N ILE A 151 7.83 4.88 5.87
CA ILE A 151 7.09 5.79 4.96
C ILE A 151 6.64 7.03 5.70
N GLN A 152 5.67 6.91 6.59
CA GLN A 152 5.16 8.01 7.40
C GLN A 152 4.50 7.47 8.66
N PRO A 153 4.66 8.13 9.83
CA PRO A 153 4.04 7.66 11.06
C PRO A 153 2.52 7.45 10.94
N LEU A 154 1.99 6.45 11.64
CA LEU A 154 0.60 5.99 11.53
C LEU A 154 -0.42 7.13 11.72
N GLY A 155 -0.14 8.11 12.58
CA GLY A 155 -1.02 9.27 12.77
C GLY A 155 -1.30 10.03 11.47
N TYR A 156 -0.27 10.23 10.64
CA TYR A 156 -0.42 10.91 9.34
C TYR A 156 -1.06 9.99 8.29
N LEU A 157 -0.75 8.69 8.31
CA LEU A 157 -1.37 7.73 7.40
C LEU A 157 -2.87 7.59 7.67
N ALA A 158 -3.28 7.47 8.94
CA ALA A 158 -4.68 7.42 9.35
C ALA A 158 -5.40 8.74 9.07
N TRP A 159 -4.72 9.88 9.27
CA TRP A 159 -5.23 11.20 8.91
C TRP A 159 -5.55 11.32 7.41
N ALA A 160 -4.68 10.81 6.55
CA ALA A 160 -4.88 10.87 5.11
C ALA A 160 -5.84 9.80 4.59
N ALA A 161 -5.89 8.62 5.22
CA ALA A 161 -6.72 7.50 4.78
C ALA A 161 -8.21 7.87 4.61
N ILE A 162 -8.74 8.77 5.43
CA ILE A 162 -10.13 9.24 5.31
C ILE A 162 -10.41 10.01 4.02
N GLY A 163 -9.37 10.54 3.36
CA GLY A 163 -9.49 11.17 2.05
C GLY A 163 -9.84 10.16 0.96
N LYS A 164 -9.48 8.88 1.16
CA LYS A 164 -9.83 7.77 0.28
C LYS A 164 -11.16 7.12 0.67
N ASP A 165 -11.46 7.07 1.96
CA ASP A 165 -12.72 6.55 2.50
C ASP A 165 -13.34 7.53 3.52
N PRO A 166 -14.27 8.40 3.08
CA PRO A 166 -14.89 9.40 3.95
C PRO A 166 -15.88 8.78 4.96
N GLY A 167 -16.08 7.46 4.94
CA GLY A 167 -16.89 6.76 5.94
C GLY A 167 -16.23 6.66 7.32
N PHE A 168 -14.93 6.97 7.42
CA PHE A 168 -14.16 6.92 8.67
C PHE A 168 -13.72 8.31 9.15
N SER A 169 -13.49 8.43 10.46
CA SER A 169 -12.65 9.49 11.03
C SER A 169 -11.24 8.95 11.32
N PRO A 170 -10.20 9.81 11.41
CA PRO A 170 -8.86 9.36 11.77
C PRO A 170 -8.82 8.65 13.14
N GLU A 171 -9.60 9.13 14.11
CA GLU A 171 -9.75 8.52 15.43
C GLU A 171 -10.43 7.15 15.35
N ALA A 172 -11.48 7.02 14.52
CA ALA A 172 -12.16 5.76 14.32
C ALA A 172 -11.21 4.70 13.73
N ILE A 173 -10.34 5.10 12.79
CA ILE A 173 -9.29 4.22 12.24
C ILE A 173 -8.38 3.73 13.37
N LEU A 174 -7.85 4.62 14.21
CA LEU A 174 -6.96 4.23 15.31
C LEU A 174 -7.67 3.36 16.36
N GLU A 175 -8.94 3.61 16.63
CA GLU A 175 -9.73 2.78 17.55
C GLU A 175 -9.90 1.36 17.02
N HIS A 176 -10.27 1.21 15.75
CA HIS A 176 -10.39 -0.11 15.10
C HIS A 176 -9.03 -0.82 15.07
N ALA A 177 -7.98 -0.12 14.65
CA ALA A 177 -6.63 -0.65 14.60
C ALA A 177 -6.13 -1.11 16.00
N GLY A 178 -6.47 -0.35 17.05
CA GLY A 178 -6.09 -0.66 18.43
C GLY A 178 -6.79 -1.87 19.05
N ARG A 179 -8.01 -2.19 18.61
CA ARG A 179 -8.76 -3.36 19.09
C ARG A 179 -8.26 -4.66 18.47
N SER A 180 -7.70 -4.60 17.27
CA SER A 180 -7.44 -5.76 16.42
C SER A 180 -5.99 -6.23 16.38
N GLY A 181 -5.04 -5.46 16.93
CA GLY A 181 -3.59 -5.75 16.88
C GLY A 181 -3.07 -6.80 17.87
N ARG A 182 -3.85 -7.83 18.22
CA ARG A 182 -3.45 -8.88 19.16
C ARG A 182 -3.20 -10.19 18.42
N TYR A 183 -2.06 -10.26 17.74
CA TYR A 183 -1.64 -11.46 17.00
C TYR A 183 -0.62 -12.26 17.82
N SER A 184 -0.77 -13.58 17.75
CA SER A 184 0.09 -14.58 18.37
C SER A 184 1.38 -14.81 17.58
N ALA A 185 2.37 -15.45 18.21
CA ALA A 185 3.59 -15.87 17.51
C ALA A 185 3.31 -16.88 16.38
N ASP A 186 2.29 -17.73 16.55
CA ASP A 186 1.89 -18.72 15.54
C ASP A 186 1.34 -18.02 14.29
N GLU A 187 0.45 -17.04 14.45
CA GLU A 187 -0.11 -16.25 13.32
C GLU A 187 0.98 -15.49 12.56
N VAL A 188 1.98 -14.93 13.27
CA VAL A 188 3.12 -14.28 12.62
C VAL A 188 3.96 -15.30 11.86
N SER A 189 4.21 -16.48 12.45
CA SER A 189 5.04 -17.53 11.86
C SER A 189 4.41 -18.19 10.63
N GLU A 190 3.09 -18.08 10.43
CA GLU A 190 2.41 -18.52 9.20
C GLU A 190 2.76 -17.64 7.99
N LEU A 191 3.22 -16.40 8.21
CA LEU A 191 3.67 -15.52 7.13
C LEU A 191 5.09 -15.89 6.67
N ALA A 192 5.39 -15.56 5.41
CA ALA A 192 6.72 -15.73 4.86
C ALA A 192 7.56 -14.47 5.06
N PHE A 193 8.83 -14.63 5.44
CA PHE A 193 9.79 -13.56 5.61
C PHE A 193 11.13 -13.90 4.96
N GLU A 194 11.85 -12.87 4.53
CA GLU A 194 13.28 -12.95 4.28
C GLU A 194 14.01 -12.96 5.63
N GLY A 195 14.46 -14.15 6.04
CA GLY A 195 15.11 -14.38 7.33
C GLY A 195 14.15 -14.87 8.41
N GLU A 196 14.51 -14.66 9.67
CA GLU A 196 13.68 -15.08 10.81
C GLU A 196 12.42 -14.19 10.92
N PRO A 197 11.25 -14.78 11.22
CA PRO A 197 10.04 -14.01 11.52
C PRO A 197 10.27 -13.05 12.69
N PRO A 198 9.66 -11.85 12.67
CA PRO A 198 9.76 -10.90 13.77
C PRO A 198 9.09 -11.42 15.04
N ASP A 199 9.62 -11.05 16.20
CA ASP A 199 9.02 -11.41 17.49
C ASP A 199 7.68 -10.71 17.69
N ALA A 200 6.61 -11.49 17.87
CA ALA A 200 5.25 -10.96 18.01
C ALA A 200 5.07 -10.06 19.25
N LYS A 201 5.82 -10.32 20.33
CA LYS A 201 5.76 -9.51 21.56
C LYS A 201 6.47 -8.16 21.37
N GLU A 202 7.55 -8.12 20.60
CA GLU A 202 8.21 -6.89 20.16
C GLU A 202 7.30 -6.07 19.25
N LEU A 203 6.69 -6.70 18.24
CA LEU A 203 5.73 -6.03 17.36
C LEU A 203 4.54 -5.48 18.16
N SER A 204 4.01 -6.23 19.13
CA SER A 204 2.94 -5.74 20.01
C SER A 204 3.38 -4.53 20.84
N ARG A 205 4.58 -4.54 21.44
CA ARG A 205 5.10 -3.38 22.18
C ARG A 205 5.25 -2.14 21.28
N LYS A 206 5.82 -2.32 20.09
CA LYS A 206 5.95 -1.26 19.07
C LYS A 206 4.58 -0.71 18.69
N TRP A 207 3.61 -1.59 18.42
CA TRP A 207 2.26 -1.22 18.02
C TRP A 207 1.57 -0.31 19.03
N HIS A 208 1.68 -0.60 20.34
CA HIS A 208 1.09 0.26 21.37
C HIS A 208 1.74 1.66 21.36
N ALA A 209 3.06 1.75 21.23
CA ALA A 209 3.76 3.03 21.14
C ALA A 209 3.36 3.82 19.88
N ILE A 210 3.23 3.14 18.74
CA ILE A 210 2.76 3.72 17.47
C ILE A 210 1.36 4.30 17.64
N LEU A 211 0.42 3.56 18.25
CA LEU A 211 -0.93 4.04 18.50
C LEU A 211 -0.97 5.26 19.42
N ASP A 212 -0.16 5.28 20.48
CA ASP A 212 -0.08 6.42 21.40
C ASP A 212 0.49 7.67 20.73
N ALA A 213 1.51 7.51 19.88
CA ALA A 213 2.06 8.60 19.08
C ALA A 213 1.05 9.09 18.04
N ALA A 214 0.38 8.17 17.35
CA ALA A 214 -0.61 8.48 16.32
C ALA A 214 -1.78 9.30 16.87
N ARG A 215 -2.29 8.97 18.06
CA ARG A 215 -3.35 9.75 18.73
C ARG A 215 -2.91 11.19 19.00
N GLN A 216 -1.67 11.38 19.44
CA GLN A 216 -1.12 12.71 19.72
C GLN A 216 -0.94 13.54 18.45
N VAL A 217 -0.49 12.91 17.36
CA VAL A 217 -0.37 13.54 16.04
C VAL A 217 -1.74 13.99 15.53
N ILE A 218 -2.74 13.10 15.50
CA ILE A 218 -4.09 13.42 15.02
C ILE A 218 -4.70 14.57 15.83
N ALA A 219 -4.55 14.55 17.16
CA ALA A 219 -5.05 15.62 18.03
C ALA A 219 -4.37 16.98 17.80
N ALA A 220 -3.18 17.01 17.19
CA ALA A 220 -2.44 18.24 16.90
C ALA A 220 -2.68 18.78 15.48
N LEU A 221 -3.23 17.97 14.56
CA LEU A 221 -3.45 18.37 13.18
C LEU A 221 -4.71 19.27 13.04
N PRO A 222 -4.71 20.26 12.12
CA PRO A 222 -5.86 21.13 11.88
C PRO A 222 -7.04 20.37 11.25
N GLY A 223 -8.20 20.33 11.93
CA GLY A 223 -9.36 19.53 11.52
C GLY A 223 -9.90 19.82 10.10
N ASP A 224 -9.73 21.05 9.61
CA ASP A 224 -10.12 21.46 8.25
C ASP A 224 -9.23 20.86 7.15
N GLN A 225 -8.08 20.31 7.51
CA GLN A 225 -7.13 19.68 6.60
C GLN A 225 -7.24 18.14 6.59
N ALA A 226 -8.26 17.58 7.23
CA ALA A 226 -8.44 16.13 7.35
C ALA A 226 -8.55 15.43 5.99
N GLY A 227 -7.93 14.26 5.85
CA GLY A 227 -7.89 13.52 4.58
C GLY A 227 -6.83 13.99 3.59
N SER A 228 -5.89 14.84 4.01
CA SER A 228 -4.73 15.26 3.20
C SER A 228 -3.44 14.54 3.59
N CYS A 229 -2.49 14.44 2.66
CA CYS A 229 -1.14 14.00 2.95
C CYS A 229 -0.33 15.15 3.55
N VAL A 230 0.27 14.94 4.72
CA VAL A 230 1.12 15.94 5.35
C VAL A 230 2.54 15.84 4.79
N ILE A 231 3.02 16.92 4.19
CA ILE A 231 4.33 17.01 3.54
C ILE A 231 5.11 18.21 4.07
N THR A 232 6.43 18.20 3.91
CA THR A 232 7.27 19.39 4.11
C THR A 232 7.02 20.40 3.01
N THR A 233 7.47 21.64 3.20
CA THR A 233 7.52 22.64 2.11
C THR A 233 8.39 22.20 0.95
N ALA A 234 9.31 21.24 1.11
CA ALA A 234 10.07 20.68 -0.01
C ALA A 234 9.30 19.61 -0.82
N GLY A 235 8.07 19.26 -0.42
CA GLY A 235 7.27 18.22 -1.06
C GLY A 235 7.55 16.80 -0.56
N GLU A 236 8.34 16.64 0.49
CA GLU A 236 8.68 15.34 1.09
C GLU A 236 7.66 14.91 2.15
N LEU A 237 7.47 13.61 2.38
CA LEU A 237 6.57 13.14 3.44
C LEU A 237 7.04 13.61 4.82
N TYR A 238 6.16 14.27 5.58
CA TYR A 238 6.50 14.77 6.91
C TYR A 238 6.51 13.63 7.93
N ARG A 239 7.63 13.44 8.66
CA ARG A 239 7.81 12.29 9.56
C ARG A 239 8.00 12.66 11.03
N GLY A 240 7.89 13.94 11.38
CA GLY A 240 8.18 14.42 12.73
C GLY A 240 7.19 13.93 13.78
N ASP A 241 7.63 13.86 15.02
CA ASP A 241 6.78 13.55 16.17
C ASP A 241 5.79 14.70 16.50
N VAL A 242 4.97 14.54 17.53
CA VAL A 242 3.97 15.56 17.89
C VAL A 242 4.60 16.89 18.34
N SER A 243 5.78 16.88 18.97
CA SER A 243 6.47 18.09 19.38
C SER A 243 6.97 18.84 18.16
N GLU A 244 7.65 18.13 17.25
CA GLU A 244 8.14 18.66 15.98
C GLU A 244 6.98 19.17 15.13
N LEU A 245 5.87 18.43 15.05
CA LEU A 245 4.66 18.80 14.32
C LEU A 245 4.09 20.13 14.79
N ARG A 246 3.95 20.32 16.11
CA ARG A 246 3.43 21.58 16.68
C ARG A 246 4.30 22.76 16.32
N ASP A 247 5.61 22.56 16.28
CA ASP A 247 6.53 23.63 15.92
C ASP A 247 6.58 23.89 14.42
N ALA A 248 6.49 22.83 13.59
CA ALA A 248 6.39 22.94 12.14
C ALA A 248 5.10 23.65 11.71
N LEU A 249 3.96 23.37 12.35
CA LEU A 249 2.70 24.07 12.15
C LEU A 249 2.81 25.57 12.45
N LYS A 250 3.48 25.95 13.55
CA LYS A 250 3.68 27.37 13.91
C LYS A 250 4.59 28.09 12.91
N ARG A 251 5.60 27.41 12.37
CA ARG A 251 6.55 27.98 11.41
C ARG A 251 6.02 27.98 9.97
N GLY A 252 4.99 27.18 9.68
CA GLY A 252 4.50 26.99 8.32
C GLY A 252 5.40 26.10 7.46
N ASP A 253 6.15 25.19 8.09
CA ASP A 253 7.13 24.32 7.41
C ASP A 253 6.49 23.06 6.80
N ILE A 254 5.18 22.92 6.90
CA ILE A 254 4.41 21.79 6.35
C ILE A 254 3.27 22.26 5.47
N CYS A 255 2.91 21.41 4.51
CA CYS A 255 1.79 21.61 3.60
C CYS A 255 0.85 20.39 3.64
N PHE A 256 -0.39 20.62 3.25
CA PHE A 256 -1.46 19.62 3.22
C PHE A 256 -1.82 19.30 1.77
N HIS A 257 -1.28 18.19 1.27
CA HIS A 257 -1.44 17.76 -0.10
C HIS A 257 -2.71 16.93 -0.29
N THR A 258 -3.70 17.47 -0.99
CA THR A 258 -4.97 16.79 -1.24
C THR A 258 -4.88 15.80 -2.40
N GLY A 259 -5.37 14.59 -2.19
CA GLY A 259 -5.50 13.60 -3.26
C GLY A 259 -6.58 13.94 -4.28
N ARG A 260 -6.46 13.35 -5.47
CA ARG A 260 -7.40 13.55 -6.60
C ARG A 260 -7.50 12.29 -7.43
N ILE A 261 -8.47 12.25 -8.34
CA ILE A 261 -8.52 11.23 -9.39
C ILE A 261 -7.20 11.27 -10.17
N ARG A 262 -6.54 10.12 -10.24
CA ARG A 262 -5.21 9.88 -10.84
C ARG A 262 -4.02 10.50 -10.10
N GLY A 263 -4.24 11.19 -8.98
CA GLY A 263 -3.20 11.81 -8.17
C GLY A 263 -2.74 13.17 -8.71
N ALA A 264 -1.99 13.89 -7.88
CA ALA A 264 -1.40 15.18 -8.24
C ALA A 264 0.00 15.30 -7.65
N PHE A 265 0.89 16.00 -8.35
CA PHE A 265 2.16 16.40 -7.75
C PHE A 265 1.88 17.48 -6.67
N PRO A 266 2.63 17.47 -5.55
CA PRO A 266 2.54 18.54 -4.56
C PRO A 266 2.75 19.92 -5.17
N VAL A 267 1.90 20.88 -4.78
CA VAL A 267 2.14 22.29 -5.07
C VAL A 267 3.04 22.81 -3.95
N VAL A 268 4.33 22.87 -4.23
CA VAL A 268 5.32 23.46 -3.32
C VAL A 268 5.25 24.98 -3.46
N LEU A 269 5.16 25.70 -2.33
CA LEU A 269 5.28 27.16 -2.33
C LEU A 269 6.75 27.51 -2.64
N GLU A 270 6.97 28.17 -3.79
CA GLU A 270 8.26 28.81 -4.12
C GLU A 270 8.56 30.02 -3.23
#